data_AF-A0A226E0Y6-F1
#
_entry.id   AF-A0A226E0Y6-F1
#
_cell.length_a   1.000
_cell.length_b   1.000
_cell.length_c   1.000
_cell.angle_alpha   90.00
_cell.angle_beta   90.00
_cell.angle_gamma   90.00
#
_symmetry.space_group_name_H-M   'P 1'
#
loop_
_entity.id
_entity.type
_entity.pdbx_description
1 polymer ?
#
loop_
_entity_poly.entity_id
_entity_poly.type
_entity_poly.pdbx_seq_one_letter_code
_entity_poly.pdbx_strand_id
1 'polypeptide(L)'
;MEAPRRERISYKKYKNSLLTLVSNLSIAILLFQFPLTDAYSHIRASDQLDDSADTGASALNNNNKLLIILIDGFRWDYYTRQKAKLPGFSQLISDGTHAEWVEPMFPSLSYPTWTTIATGLYPEEHKILGNYMLHRPSPIDTTTNDELSTIPETVFSLLNDSTKLPFWWKFVEQIWTTVTKAGRKVSLANWARCDVPFNGILPEVCTGYVYQDVNTHFRDDLLNALKRLQNGFSLAMVYDDLIDHVGHKFGPDSNELKLTLVHRDAQIRELLMAIQMSGMANKINVIITSDHGMTSLDKTVKRIYLEEFVNMGDVHRVVDYGTVVSIAAEKDRSAALAQSLAAIPSAGVLVYSKDDIPEELHYKRGTFALDFLLVAKPGYFIVGVKGEKQIPNDEKSSSAQPYAGVHGYFNMTDMRTVFFAKGPAFKKGKIQPPFRVVDQYQIFMKVLGLSPNRHHGNWDSVKDMLVA
;
A
#
# COMPACT_ATOMS: atom_id res chain seq x y z
N MET A 1 17.16 -15.52 51.11
CA MET A 1 16.34 -14.63 50.26
C MET A 1 16.95 -14.67 48.87
N GLU A 2 16.42 -15.53 48.01
CA GLU A 2 16.92 -15.83 46.66
C GLU A 2 16.20 -14.98 45.61
N ALA A 3 16.95 -14.57 44.58
CA ALA A 3 16.46 -13.83 43.41
C ALA A 3 15.72 -14.75 42.42
N PRO A 4 14.74 -14.25 41.64
CA PRO A 4 13.96 -15.10 40.75
C PRO A 4 14.69 -15.38 39.42
N ARG A 5 14.66 -16.66 39.01
CA ARG A 5 15.18 -17.22 37.77
C ARG A 5 14.42 -16.72 36.54
N ARG A 6 15.16 -16.34 35.49
CA ARG A 6 14.65 -16.16 34.13
C ARG A 6 14.32 -17.53 33.51
N GLU A 7 13.06 -17.76 33.15
CA GLU A 7 12.66 -18.90 32.32
C GLU A 7 13.07 -18.68 30.85
N ARG A 8 13.81 -19.66 30.30
CA ARG A 8 14.09 -19.78 28.88
C ARG A 8 12.89 -20.46 28.21
N ILE A 9 12.12 -19.71 27.41
CA ILE A 9 11.08 -20.29 26.56
C ILE A 9 11.76 -21.03 25.39
N SER A 10 11.45 -22.32 25.28
CA SER A 10 12.09 -23.31 24.41
C SER A 10 11.50 -23.33 22.99
N TYR A 11 12.40 -23.43 22.01
CA TYR A 11 12.25 -23.48 20.54
C TYR A 11 11.36 -24.61 19.96
N LYS A 12 10.54 -25.29 20.76
CA LYS A 12 9.85 -26.53 20.38
C LYS A 12 8.49 -26.36 19.68
N LYS A 13 7.93 -25.15 19.63
CA LYS A 13 6.56 -24.93 19.09
C LYS A 13 6.49 -24.79 17.56
N TYR A 14 7.62 -24.61 16.88
CA TYR A 14 7.66 -24.38 15.42
C TYR A 14 7.82 -25.64 14.56
N LYS A 15 8.11 -26.81 15.14
CA LYS A 15 8.41 -28.04 14.37
C LYS A 15 7.22 -28.98 14.17
N ASN A 16 6.14 -28.82 14.94
CA ASN A 16 5.04 -29.78 14.98
C ASN A 16 3.87 -29.48 14.02
N SER A 17 3.89 -28.35 13.30
CA SER A 17 2.83 -28.02 12.33
C SER A 17 3.13 -28.52 10.90
N LEU A 18 4.24 -29.23 10.68
CA LEU A 18 4.70 -29.66 9.34
C LEU A 18 4.55 -31.16 9.07
N LEU A 19 3.94 -31.95 9.97
CA LEU A 19 3.97 -33.42 9.89
C LEU A 19 2.59 -34.12 9.96
N THR A 20 1.48 -33.38 9.89
CA THR A 20 0.12 -33.95 9.89
C THR A 20 -0.66 -33.49 8.67
N LEU A 21 -0.23 -33.92 7.47
CA LEU A 21 -1.07 -33.87 6.26
C LEU A 21 -0.61 -34.91 5.24
N VAL A 22 -0.64 -36.17 5.67
CA VAL A 22 -0.71 -37.33 4.77
C VAL A 22 -1.70 -38.32 5.38
N SER A 23 -2.95 -38.31 4.93
CA SER A 23 -3.76 -39.52 4.75
C SER A 23 -5.21 -39.20 4.35
N ASN A 24 -5.61 -39.88 3.28
CA ASN A 24 -6.96 -40.34 2.93
C ASN A 24 -7.67 -39.65 1.75
N LEU A 25 -7.55 -40.40 0.67
CA LEU A 25 -8.21 -40.38 -0.62
C LEU A 25 -9.60 -41.03 -0.48
N SER A 26 -10.57 -40.58 -1.30
CA SER A 26 -11.42 -41.42 -2.18
C SER A 26 -12.95 -41.21 -2.12
N ILE A 27 -13.53 -41.13 -3.35
CA ILE A 27 -14.87 -41.58 -3.81
C ILE A 27 -16.06 -40.61 -3.63
N ALA A 28 -16.55 -40.03 -4.74
CA ALA A 28 -17.70 -40.53 -5.52
C ALA A 28 -18.22 -39.49 -6.53
N ILE A 29 -18.51 -39.98 -7.73
CA ILE A 29 -19.17 -39.32 -8.87
C ILE A 29 -20.68 -39.26 -8.63
N LEU A 30 -21.36 -38.18 -9.04
CA LEU A 30 -22.72 -38.28 -9.60
C LEU A 30 -23.10 -37.05 -10.46
N LEU A 31 -23.49 -37.36 -11.68
CA LEU A 31 -23.99 -36.52 -12.75
C LEU A 31 -25.41 -36.01 -12.44
N PHE A 32 -25.72 -34.77 -12.82
CA PHE A 32 -27.05 -34.40 -13.32
C PHE A 32 -26.93 -33.31 -14.39
N GLN A 33 -27.40 -33.64 -15.59
CA GLN A 33 -27.72 -32.72 -16.70
C GLN A 33 -29.18 -32.27 -16.59
N PHE A 34 -29.50 -31.15 -17.28
CA PHE A 34 -30.74 -30.77 -18.02
C PHE A 34 -31.18 -29.30 -17.78
N PRO A 35 -31.92 -28.63 -18.70
CA PRO A 35 -31.35 -27.73 -19.71
C PRO A 35 -31.98 -26.31 -19.78
N LEU A 36 -31.37 -25.48 -20.62
CA LEU A 36 -31.81 -24.29 -21.39
C LEU A 36 -33.26 -23.75 -21.27
N THR A 37 -33.41 -22.42 -21.27
CA THR A 37 -33.96 -21.64 -22.41
C THR A 37 -33.91 -20.10 -22.22
N ASP A 38 -33.50 -19.43 -23.31
CA ASP A 38 -33.87 -18.12 -23.92
C ASP A 38 -35.01 -17.29 -23.28
N ALA A 39 -35.15 -15.96 -23.40
CA ALA A 39 -34.56 -14.87 -24.17
C ALA A 39 -35.02 -13.54 -23.51
N TYR A 40 -34.41 -12.39 -23.83
CA TYR A 40 -35.12 -11.23 -24.39
C TYR A 40 -34.14 -10.13 -24.79
N SER A 41 -34.43 -9.53 -25.94
CA SER A 41 -33.63 -8.58 -26.69
C SER A 41 -34.15 -7.15 -26.57
N HIS A 42 -33.25 -6.23 -26.96
CA HIS A 42 -33.45 -4.86 -27.44
C HIS A 42 -33.69 -3.74 -26.41
N ILE A 43 -32.79 -2.75 -26.43
CA ILE A 43 -33.06 -1.38 -26.88
C ILE A 43 -31.75 -0.80 -27.46
N ARG A 44 -31.82 -0.26 -28.69
CA ARG A 44 -30.82 0.63 -29.29
C ARG A 44 -31.28 2.06 -29.07
N ALA A 45 -30.35 2.95 -28.73
CA ALA A 45 -30.43 4.35 -29.10
C ALA A 45 -29.03 4.82 -29.50
N SER A 46 -28.97 5.43 -30.68
CA SER A 46 -27.82 6.05 -31.33
C SER A 46 -27.38 7.32 -30.60
N ASP A 47 -26.08 7.63 -30.67
CA ASP A 47 -25.64 8.98 -31.05
C ASP A 47 -24.23 8.91 -31.65
N GLN A 48 -24.09 9.55 -32.81
CA GLN A 48 -22.85 9.73 -33.58
C GLN A 48 -22.10 10.95 -33.06
N LEU A 49 -20.78 10.86 -32.87
CA LEU A 49 -19.88 12.02 -33.00
C LEU A 49 -18.51 11.59 -33.55
N ASP A 50 -18.26 12.14 -34.74
CA ASP A 50 -17.02 12.54 -35.44
C ASP A 50 -15.69 11.77 -35.31
N ASP A 51 -15.22 11.35 -36.48
CA ASP A 51 -13.86 10.91 -36.84
C ASP A 51 -12.93 12.12 -37.08
N SER A 52 -11.73 12.12 -36.50
CA SER A 52 -10.48 12.31 -37.26
C SER A 52 -9.21 12.27 -36.39
N ALA A 53 -8.15 11.69 -37.00
CA ALA A 53 -6.73 11.72 -36.65
C ALA A 53 -6.19 10.67 -35.66
N ASP A 54 -5.63 9.57 -36.18
CA ASP A 54 -4.18 9.41 -36.41
C ASP A 54 -3.84 7.92 -36.59
N THR A 55 -3.63 7.50 -37.84
CA THR A 55 -3.29 6.11 -38.19
C THR A 55 -1.79 5.88 -38.03
N GLY A 56 -1.37 5.70 -36.78
CA GLY A 56 -0.01 5.31 -36.40
C GLY A 56 0.07 4.31 -35.24
N ALA A 57 -1.04 3.70 -34.80
CA ALA A 57 -1.05 2.69 -33.75
C ALA A 57 -0.59 1.34 -34.31
N SER A 58 0.67 0.97 -34.04
CA SER A 58 1.01 -0.45 -33.99
C SER A 58 0.03 -1.11 -33.00
N ALA A 59 -0.60 -2.20 -33.43
CA ALA A 59 -1.60 -2.89 -32.64
C ALA A 59 -0.99 -3.40 -31.32
N LEU A 60 -1.06 -2.60 -30.26
CA LEU A 60 -0.90 -3.09 -28.90
C LEU A 60 -1.97 -4.16 -28.71
N ASN A 61 -1.51 -5.40 -28.69
CA ASN A 61 -2.33 -6.59 -28.63
C ASN A 61 -3.33 -6.42 -27.47
N ASN A 62 -4.62 -6.44 -27.77
CA ASN A 62 -5.74 -6.12 -26.85
C ASN A 62 -5.94 -7.18 -25.74
N ASN A 63 -4.89 -7.93 -25.43
CA ASN A 63 -4.87 -9.16 -24.64
C ASN A 63 -3.72 -9.20 -23.61
N ASN A 64 -3.07 -8.06 -23.35
CA ASN A 64 -1.98 -7.98 -22.36
C ASN A 64 -2.53 -8.18 -20.94
N LYS A 65 -1.95 -9.16 -20.24
CA LYS A 65 -2.32 -9.49 -18.86
C LYS A 65 -1.31 -8.90 -17.91
N LEU A 66 -1.77 -8.34 -16.80
CA LEU A 66 -0.94 -7.71 -15.80
C LEU A 66 -1.14 -8.37 -14.43
N LEU A 67 -0.05 -8.81 -13.81
CA LEU A 67 0.03 -9.19 -12.42
C LEU A 67 0.86 -8.14 -11.67
N ILE A 68 0.25 -7.46 -10.70
CA ILE A 68 0.93 -6.54 -9.79
C ILE A 68 1.07 -7.21 -8.44
N ILE A 69 2.28 -7.23 -7.91
CA ILE A 69 2.60 -7.78 -6.58
C ILE A 69 3.15 -6.63 -5.76
N LEU A 70 2.44 -6.24 -4.71
CA LEU A 70 2.90 -5.26 -3.74
C LEU A 70 3.43 -6.00 -2.51
N ILE A 71 4.71 -5.84 -2.23
CA ILE A 71 5.35 -6.40 -1.03
C ILE A 71 5.63 -5.25 -0.08
N ASP A 72 4.87 -5.17 1.02
CA ASP A 72 4.94 -4.11 2.02
C ASP A 72 6.34 -4.06 2.65
N GLY A 73 6.90 -2.86 2.80
CA GLY A 73 8.17 -2.64 3.50
C GLY A 73 9.41 -3.13 2.77
N PHE A 74 9.32 -3.48 1.48
CA PHE A 74 10.45 -3.98 0.68
C PHE A 74 11.35 -2.83 0.22
N ARG A 75 12.25 -2.45 1.13
CA ARG A 75 13.28 -1.44 0.93
C ARG A 75 14.21 -1.76 -0.26
N TRP A 76 14.57 -0.71 -1.00
CA TRP A 76 15.29 -0.76 -2.28
C TRP A 76 16.58 -1.59 -2.32
N ASP A 77 17.28 -1.74 -1.20
CA ASP A 77 18.59 -2.39 -1.14
C ASP A 77 18.55 -3.76 -0.45
N TYR A 78 17.41 -4.20 0.06
CA TYR A 78 17.27 -5.50 0.73
C TYR A 78 17.72 -6.67 -0.12
N TYR A 79 17.42 -6.67 -1.43
CA TYR A 79 17.83 -7.75 -2.33
C TYR A 79 19.34 -7.71 -2.66
N THR A 80 19.97 -6.53 -2.60
CA THR A 80 21.42 -6.38 -2.85
C THR A 80 22.28 -6.68 -1.63
N ARG A 81 21.76 -6.43 -0.42
CA ARG A 81 22.49 -6.63 0.84
C ARG A 81 22.57 -8.09 1.29
N GLN A 82 21.85 -9.00 0.63
CA GLN A 82 21.89 -10.41 1.00
C GLN A 82 23.18 -11.08 0.58
N LYS A 83 23.81 -11.81 1.52
CA LYS A 83 24.85 -12.79 1.19
C LYS A 83 24.27 -14.02 0.49
N ALA A 84 23.03 -14.39 0.84
CA ALA A 84 22.32 -15.48 0.20
C ALA A 84 21.95 -15.08 -1.22
N LYS A 85 22.08 -16.03 -2.16
CA LYS A 85 21.56 -15.82 -3.51
C LYS A 85 20.04 -15.79 -3.45
N LEU A 86 19.43 -14.77 -4.05
CA LEU A 86 17.99 -14.62 -4.24
C LEU A 86 17.66 -14.92 -5.71
N PRO A 87 17.62 -16.20 -6.14
CA PRO A 87 17.47 -16.56 -7.54
C PRO A 87 16.19 -16.06 -8.22
N GLY A 88 15.08 -15.92 -7.49
CA GLY A 88 13.84 -15.36 -8.03
C GLY A 88 14.00 -13.89 -8.44
N PHE A 89 14.47 -13.04 -7.51
CA PHE A 89 14.75 -11.64 -7.78
C PHE A 89 15.91 -11.46 -8.77
N SER A 90 16.94 -12.31 -8.71
CA SER A 90 18.03 -12.30 -9.70
C SER A 90 17.50 -12.54 -11.12
N GLN A 91 16.53 -13.44 -11.27
CA GLN A 91 15.90 -13.72 -12.57
C GLN A 91 15.03 -12.54 -13.06
N LEU A 92 14.39 -11.79 -12.16
CA LEU A 92 13.67 -10.58 -12.53
C LEU A 92 14.62 -9.49 -13.04
N ILE A 93 15.78 -9.35 -12.42
CA ILE A 93 16.81 -8.39 -12.82
C ILE A 93 17.41 -8.78 -14.18
N SER A 94 17.77 -10.06 -14.39
CA SER A 94 18.41 -10.50 -15.64
C SER A 94 17.46 -10.49 -16.83
N ASP A 95 16.21 -10.91 -16.62
CA ASP A 95 15.27 -11.18 -17.71
C ASP A 95 14.22 -10.07 -17.87
N GLY A 96 14.28 -9.00 -17.07
CA GLY A 96 13.29 -7.94 -17.01
C GLY A 96 13.90 -6.55 -16.89
N THR A 97 13.09 -5.59 -16.44
CA THR A 97 13.52 -4.25 -16.05
C THR A 97 13.49 -4.12 -14.53
N HIS A 98 14.52 -3.51 -13.96
CA HIS A 98 14.63 -3.23 -12.54
C HIS A 98 14.99 -1.75 -12.35
N ALA A 99 14.32 -1.07 -11.42
CA ALA A 99 14.64 0.31 -11.06
C ALA A 99 15.71 0.38 -9.97
N GLU A 100 16.70 1.27 -10.10
CA GLU A 100 17.72 1.48 -9.06
C GLU A 100 17.07 1.67 -7.68
N TRP A 101 16.04 2.51 -7.63
CA TRP A 101 15.05 2.57 -6.56
C TRP A 101 13.79 3.31 -7.04
N VAL A 102 12.71 3.18 -6.28
CA VAL A 102 11.54 4.06 -6.38
C VAL A 102 11.54 5.03 -5.20
N GLU A 103 11.35 6.31 -5.50
CA GLU A 103 11.19 7.35 -4.49
C GLU A 103 9.77 7.26 -3.90
N PRO A 104 9.64 7.08 -2.58
CA PRO A 104 8.34 7.03 -1.92
C PRO A 104 7.71 8.42 -1.94
N MET A 105 6.43 8.48 -1.61
CA MET A 105 5.77 9.74 -1.33
C MET A 105 5.75 10.06 0.17
N PHE A 106 5.27 11.25 0.51
CA PHE A 106 5.00 11.63 1.90
C PHE A 106 3.50 11.48 2.25
N PRO A 107 3.16 10.97 3.44
CA PRO A 107 4.04 10.18 4.30
C PRO A 107 4.25 8.79 3.69
N SER A 108 5.41 8.16 3.93
CA SER A 108 5.71 6.83 3.40
C SER A 108 5.05 5.74 4.26
N LEU A 109 3.72 5.76 4.28
CA LEU A 109 2.83 4.85 5.02
C LEU A 109 2.01 3.99 4.05
N SER A 110 1.56 2.84 4.52
CA SER A 110 0.94 1.79 3.69
C SER A 110 -0.35 2.25 3.00
N TYR A 111 -1.43 2.58 3.72
CA TYR A 111 -2.73 2.95 3.12
C TYR A 111 -2.66 4.12 2.12
N PRO A 112 -1.97 5.23 2.45
CA PRO A 112 -1.75 6.30 1.50
C PRO A 112 -1.06 5.80 0.24
N THR A 113 0.02 5.02 0.39
CA THR A 113 0.83 4.59 -0.75
C THR A 113 0.15 3.54 -1.61
N TRP A 114 -0.60 2.61 -1.02
CA TRP A 114 -1.43 1.65 -1.76
C TRP A 114 -2.42 2.39 -2.67
N THR A 115 -3.03 3.46 -2.15
CA THR A 115 -3.97 4.29 -2.90
C THR A 115 -3.25 5.08 -4.01
N THR A 116 -2.06 5.60 -3.73
CA THR A 116 -1.20 6.25 -4.73
C THR A 116 -0.79 5.31 -5.85
N ILE A 117 -0.38 4.08 -5.56
CA ILE A 117 -0.02 3.07 -6.57
C ILE A 117 -1.25 2.73 -7.44
N ALA A 118 -2.43 2.67 -6.84
CA ALA A 118 -3.67 2.36 -7.54
C ALA A 118 -4.24 3.51 -8.38
N THR A 119 -3.78 4.75 -8.20
CA THR A 119 -4.40 5.96 -8.82
C THR A 119 -3.41 6.90 -9.52
N GLY A 120 -2.12 6.84 -9.16
CA GLY A 120 -1.09 7.79 -9.60
C GLY A 120 -1.23 9.18 -8.98
N LEU A 121 -2.07 9.35 -7.95
CA LEU A 121 -2.31 10.61 -7.26
C LEU A 121 -1.56 10.68 -5.94
N TYR A 122 -1.31 11.88 -5.43
CA TYR A 122 -0.75 12.09 -4.09
C TYR A 122 -1.86 12.09 -3.02
N PRO A 123 -1.52 11.96 -1.71
CA PRO A 123 -2.49 11.84 -0.63
C PRO A 123 -3.48 12.98 -0.54
N GLU A 124 -3.05 14.22 -0.78
CA GLU A 124 -3.97 15.35 -0.78
C GLU A 124 -5.04 15.29 -1.86
N GLU A 125 -4.82 14.60 -3.00
CA GLU A 125 -5.82 14.46 -4.05
C GLU A 125 -6.72 13.25 -3.80
N HIS A 126 -6.14 12.09 -3.42
CA HIS A 126 -6.92 10.87 -3.16
C HIS A 126 -7.52 10.78 -1.76
N LYS A 127 -7.22 11.74 -0.89
CA LYS A 127 -7.79 11.96 0.45
C LYS A 127 -7.44 10.91 1.51
N ILE A 128 -6.57 9.94 1.22
CA ILE A 128 -6.07 8.96 2.19
C ILE A 128 -4.70 9.42 2.68
N LEU A 129 -4.66 10.17 3.77
CA LEU A 129 -3.47 10.86 4.29
C LEU A 129 -2.60 10.05 5.24
N GLY A 130 -3.16 9.01 5.87
CA GLY A 130 -2.45 8.18 6.85
C GLY A 130 -3.06 6.79 7.01
N ASN A 131 -2.37 5.94 7.77
CA ASN A 131 -2.91 4.65 8.24
C ASN A 131 -4.01 4.86 9.29
N TYR A 132 -3.97 6.01 9.97
CA TYR A 132 -5.02 6.52 10.83
C TYR A 132 -5.41 7.93 10.38
N MET A 133 -6.71 8.22 10.34
CA MET A 133 -7.22 9.55 10.04
C MET A 133 -8.44 9.85 10.92
N LEU A 134 -8.80 11.12 11.00
CA LEU A 134 -10.00 11.58 11.69
C LEU A 134 -10.82 12.44 10.73
N HIS A 135 -12.05 12.02 10.48
CA HIS A 135 -13.08 12.91 9.96
C HIS A 135 -13.65 13.63 11.17
N ARG A 136 -13.51 14.95 11.20
CA ARG A 136 -14.17 15.81 12.17
C ARG A 136 -15.15 16.69 11.40
N PRO A 137 -16.45 16.65 11.70
CA PRO A 137 -17.38 17.59 11.11
C PRO A 137 -16.94 19.01 11.44
N SER A 138 -16.68 19.80 10.40
CA SER A 138 -16.30 21.20 10.57
C SER A 138 -17.52 21.98 11.06
N PRO A 139 -17.40 22.82 12.10
CA PRO A 139 -18.43 23.81 12.43
C PRO A 139 -18.49 24.94 11.38
N ILE A 140 -17.51 25.01 10.49
CA ILE A 140 -17.42 25.99 9.41
C ILE A 140 -18.09 25.38 8.18
N ASP A 141 -19.25 25.95 7.87
CA ASP A 141 -20.03 25.84 6.64
C ASP A 141 -21.25 24.90 6.63
N THR A 142 -22.30 25.36 7.31
CA THR A 142 -23.67 24.83 7.16
C THR A 142 -24.38 25.34 5.89
N THR A 143 -23.68 26.07 4.99
CA THR A 143 -24.30 26.66 3.78
C THR A 143 -24.09 25.82 2.52
N THR A 144 -23.13 24.89 2.53
CA THR A 144 -23.00 23.84 1.53
C THR A 144 -23.75 22.60 2.01
N ASN A 145 -24.66 22.05 1.21
CA ASN A 145 -25.18 20.68 1.36
C ASN A 145 -24.06 19.65 1.13
N ASP A 146 -22.97 19.77 1.89
CA ASP A 146 -21.85 18.84 1.85
C ASP A 146 -22.23 17.61 2.67
N GLU A 147 -22.32 16.47 2.01
CA GLU A 147 -22.57 15.17 2.60
C GLU A 147 -21.64 14.91 3.81
N LEU A 148 -20.39 15.39 3.77
CA LEU A 148 -19.43 15.23 4.87
C LEU A 148 -19.83 15.97 6.16
N SER A 149 -20.62 17.05 6.09
CA SER A 149 -21.04 17.81 7.28
C SER A 149 -22.02 17.02 8.15
N THR A 150 -22.76 16.08 7.54
CA THR A 150 -23.71 15.19 8.23
C THR A 150 -23.05 13.96 8.85
N ILE A 151 -21.80 13.66 8.48
CA ILE A 151 -21.08 12.50 9.00
C ILE A 151 -20.51 12.86 10.37
N PRO A 152 -20.85 12.09 11.43
CA PRO A 152 -20.31 12.34 12.76
C PRO A 152 -18.80 12.12 12.79
N GLU A 153 -18.14 12.58 13.85
CA GLU A 153 -16.72 12.30 14.03
C GLU A 153 -16.43 10.80 13.87
N THR A 154 -15.54 10.48 12.94
CA THR A 154 -15.29 9.10 12.52
C THR A 154 -13.80 8.90 12.34
N VAL A 155 -13.28 7.85 12.95
CA VAL A 155 -11.88 7.45 12.82
C VAL A 155 -11.73 6.51 11.62
N PHE A 156 -10.74 6.77 10.78
CA PHE A 156 -10.19 5.78 9.84
C PHE A 156 -9.07 5.03 10.57
N SER A 157 -9.15 3.71 10.67
CA SER A 157 -8.15 2.91 11.39
C SER A 157 -7.74 1.67 10.63
N LEU A 158 -6.43 1.54 10.38
CA LEU A 158 -5.78 0.38 9.77
C LEU A 158 -6.25 -0.97 10.36
N LEU A 159 -6.58 -0.99 11.65
CA LEU A 159 -6.85 -2.22 12.41
C LEU A 159 -8.33 -2.64 12.43
N ASN A 160 -9.24 -1.89 11.80
CA ASN A 160 -10.66 -2.23 11.86
C ASN A 160 -11.48 -1.83 10.61
N ASP A 161 -12.77 -2.18 10.67
CA ASP A 161 -13.71 -2.02 9.56
C ASP A 161 -14.20 -0.58 9.34
N SER A 162 -13.78 0.40 10.14
CA SER A 162 -14.08 1.83 9.88
C SER A 162 -13.58 2.30 8.52
N THR A 163 -12.53 1.64 8.01
CA THR A 163 -11.98 1.85 6.69
C THR A 163 -12.92 1.40 5.58
N LYS A 164 -14.00 0.64 5.84
CA LYS A 164 -15.01 0.25 4.83
C LYS A 164 -16.02 1.34 4.51
N LEU A 165 -16.07 2.41 5.31
CA LEU A 165 -17.08 3.46 5.13
C LEU A 165 -16.87 4.17 3.77
N PRO A 166 -17.88 4.19 2.87
CA PRO A 166 -17.70 4.65 1.50
C PRO A 166 -17.22 6.10 1.36
N PHE A 167 -17.52 6.97 2.33
CA PHE A 167 -17.17 8.38 2.25
C PHE A 167 -15.66 8.62 2.24
N TRP A 168 -14.84 7.67 2.71
CA TRP A 168 -13.38 7.74 2.61
C TRP A 168 -12.88 7.54 1.17
N TRP A 169 -13.61 6.77 0.36
CA TRP A 169 -13.14 6.24 -0.93
C TRP A 169 -13.83 6.85 -2.15
N LYS A 170 -14.87 7.66 -1.95
CA LYS A 170 -15.69 8.23 -3.03
C LYS A 170 -14.98 9.26 -3.91
N PHE A 171 -13.77 9.70 -3.53
CA PHE A 171 -13.10 10.82 -4.18
C PHE A 171 -12.34 10.45 -5.45
N VAL A 172 -11.81 9.22 -5.53
CA VAL A 172 -10.93 8.82 -6.62
C VAL A 172 -11.20 7.39 -7.08
N GLU A 173 -11.11 7.20 -8.38
CA GLU A 173 -11.24 5.90 -9.02
C GLU A 173 -9.90 5.16 -9.02
N GLN A 174 -9.86 3.96 -8.45
CA GLN A 174 -8.69 3.09 -8.47
C GLN A 174 -8.63 2.23 -9.75
N ILE A 175 -7.43 1.76 -10.08
CA ILE A 175 -7.15 1.00 -11.30
C ILE A 175 -8.08 -0.20 -11.52
N TRP A 176 -8.45 -0.95 -10.48
CA TRP A 176 -9.36 -2.09 -10.64
C TRP A 176 -10.74 -1.65 -11.12
N THR A 177 -11.23 -0.51 -10.64
CA THR A 177 -12.49 0.07 -11.12
C THR A 177 -12.36 0.52 -12.57
N THR A 178 -11.26 1.16 -12.95
CA THR A 178 -11.00 1.59 -14.34
C THR A 178 -10.99 0.39 -15.30
N VAL A 179 -10.34 -0.71 -14.90
CA VAL A 179 -10.26 -1.93 -15.71
C VAL A 179 -11.62 -2.62 -15.81
N THR A 180 -12.39 -2.70 -14.71
CA THR A 180 -13.75 -3.26 -14.73
C THR A 180 -14.69 -2.41 -15.59
N LYS A 181 -14.60 -1.07 -15.54
CA LYS A 181 -15.36 -0.16 -16.43
C LYS A 181 -15.05 -0.39 -17.92
N ALA A 182 -13.82 -0.80 -18.24
CA ALA A 182 -13.44 -1.19 -19.59
C ALA A 182 -13.94 -2.60 -20.01
N GLY A 183 -14.83 -3.22 -19.22
CA GLY A 183 -15.40 -4.54 -19.50
C GLY A 183 -14.43 -5.71 -19.27
N ARG A 184 -13.36 -5.50 -18.49
CA ARG A 184 -12.31 -6.50 -18.28
C ARG A 184 -12.29 -7.00 -16.85
N LYS A 185 -12.02 -8.30 -16.69
CA LYS A 185 -12.05 -8.95 -15.38
C LYS A 185 -10.81 -8.67 -14.55
N VAL A 186 -11.03 -8.38 -13.27
CA VAL A 186 -10.03 -8.04 -12.27
C VAL A 186 -10.12 -8.96 -11.05
N SER A 187 -8.95 -9.38 -10.55
CA SER A 187 -8.83 -10.14 -9.30
C SER A 187 -7.87 -9.46 -8.36
N LEU A 188 -8.28 -9.20 -7.12
CA LEU A 188 -7.40 -8.72 -6.06
C LEU A 188 -7.33 -9.74 -4.94
N ALA A 189 -6.10 -10.03 -4.50
CA ALA A 189 -5.82 -10.94 -3.40
C ALA A 189 -5.15 -10.20 -2.26
N ASN A 190 -5.75 -10.31 -1.07
CA ASN A 190 -5.29 -9.68 0.17
C ASN A 190 -5.16 -8.15 0.08
N TRP A 191 -5.87 -7.49 -0.84
CA TRP A 191 -5.73 -6.06 -1.09
C TRP A 191 -6.75 -5.29 -0.26
N ALA A 192 -6.31 -4.32 0.54
CA ALA A 192 -7.22 -3.55 1.39
C ALA A 192 -8.24 -2.78 0.54
N ARG A 193 -9.51 -2.88 0.94
CA ARG A 193 -10.60 -2.03 0.43
C ARG A 193 -10.94 -2.19 -1.04
N CYS A 194 -10.50 -3.28 -1.67
CA CYS A 194 -11.11 -3.75 -2.92
C CYS A 194 -12.59 -4.13 -2.75
N ASP A 195 -13.07 -4.27 -1.51
CA ASP A 195 -14.44 -4.58 -1.12
C ASP A 195 -15.34 -3.33 -0.97
N VAL A 196 -14.78 -2.12 -1.14
CA VAL A 196 -15.54 -0.88 -1.13
C VAL A 196 -15.87 -0.45 -2.57
N PRO A 197 -17.15 -0.35 -2.96
CA PRO A 197 -17.52 0.01 -4.33
C PRO A 197 -17.22 1.48 -4.65
N PHE A 198 -16.68 1.74 -5.84
CA PHE A 198 -16.60 3.09 -6.40
C PHE A 198 -17.68 3.24 -7.48
N ASN A 199 -18.65 4.15 -7.26
CA ASN A 199 -19.84 4.32 -8.11
C ASN A 199 -20.57 2.98 -8.39
N GLY A 200 -20.69 2.13 -7.37
CA GLY A 200 -21.36 0.83 -7.46
C GLY A 200 -20.55 -0.27 -8.14
N ILE A 201 -19.30 -0.02 -8.53
CA ILE A 201 -18.45 -0.98 -9.23
C ILE A 201 -17.50 -1.65 -8.25
N LEU A 202 -17.45 -2.98 -8.35
CA LEU A 202 -16.51 -3.86 -7.65
C LEU A 202 -15.75 -4.72 -8.67
N PRO A 203 -14.52 -5.12 -8.36
CA PRO A 203 -13.81 -6.13 -9.13
C PRO A 203 -14.53 -7.48 -9.06
N GLU A 204 -14.31 -8.35 -10.05
CA GLU A 204 -14.93 -9.68 -10.12
C GLU A 204 -14.51 -10.59 -8.96
N VAL A 205 -13.27 -10.41 -8.47
CA VAL A 205 -12.77 -11.11 -7.29
C VAL A 205 -12.04 -10.11 -6.41
N CYS A 206 -12.42 -10.06 -5.14
CA CYS A 206 -11.71 -9.33 -4.10
C CYS A 206 -11.63 -10.22 -2.85
N THR A 207 -10.41 -10.51 -2.41
CA THR A 207 -10.17 -10.89 -1.01
C THR A 207 -9.54 -9.69 -0.31
N GLY A 208 -10.32 -9.06 0.57
CA GLY A 208 -9.86 -7.90 1.33
C GLY A 208 -8.71 -8.26 2.26
N TYR A 209 -7.83 -7.29 2.52
CA TYR A 209 -6.78 -7.44 3.52
C TYR A 209 -7.37 -7.73 4.90
N VAL A 210 -6.84 -8.76 5.57
CA VAL A 210 -7.10 -9.06 6.97
C VAL A 210 -5.76 -9.19 7.66
N TYR A 211 -5.49 -8.32 8.63
CA TYR A 211 -4.25 -8.37 9.41
C TYR A 211 -4.11 -9.75 10.09
N GLN A 212 -2.99 -10.42 9.84
CA GLN A 212 -2.61 -11.68 10.46
C GLN A 212 -1.13 -11.65 10.84
N ASP A 213 -0.76 -12.25 11.98
CA ASP A 213 0.63 -12.26 12.45
C ASP A 213 1.60 -12.99 11.50
N VAL A 214 1.09 -13.85 10.61
CA VAL A 214 1.88 -14.48 9.55
C VAL A 214 1.00 -14.64 8.30
N ASN A 215 1.31 -13.93 7.21
CA ASN A 215 0.72 -14.24 5.92
C ASN A 215 1.32 -15.53 5.35
N THR A 216 0.56 -16.62 5.52
CA THR A 216 0.90 -17.95 5.00
C THR A 216 0.35 -18.22 3.59
N HIS A 217 -0.47 -17.31 3.05
CA HIS A 217 -1.23 -17.53 1.81
C HIS A 217 -0.56 -16.96 0.57
N PHE A 218 0.50 -16.15 0.72
CA PHE A 218 1.15 -15.45 -0.40
C PHE A 218 1.44 -16.35 -1.62
N ARG A 219 2.01 -17.55 -1.41
CA ARG A 219 2.26 -18.51 -2.49
C ARG A 219 0.98 -18.87 -3.24
N ASP A 220 -0.08 -19.19 -2.51
CA ASP A 220 -1.35 -19.61 -3.10
C ASP A 220 -2.03 -18.43 -3.80
N ASP A 221 -1.92 -17.21 -3.25
CA ASP A 221 -2.41 -15.99 -3.88
C ASP A 221 -1.71 -15.73 -5.22
N LEU A 222 -0.38 -15.90 -5.29
CA LEU A 222 0.38 -15.77 -6.55
C LEU A 222 -0.07 -16.80 -7.60
N LEU A 223 -0.21 -18.07 -7.21
CA LEU A 223 -0.60 -19.14 -8.14
C LEU A 223 -2.08 -19.01 -8.57
N ASN A 224 -2.94 -18.56 -7.67
CA ASN A 224 -4.33 -18.25 -7.97
C ASN A 224 -4.44 -17.05 -8.92
N ALA A 225 -3.66 -16.00 -8.71
CA ALA A 225 -3.59 -14.85 -9.61
C ALA A 225 -3.16 -15.29 -11.02
N LEU A 226 -2.12 -16.12 -11.15
CA LEU A 226 -1.72 -16.73 -12.43
C LEU A 226 -2.88 -17.51 -13.07
N LYS A 227 -3.57 -18.36 -12.31
CA LYS A 227 -4.72 -19.12 -12.79
C LYS A 227 -5.86 -18.21 -13.25
N ARG A 228 -6.14 -17.10 -12.55
CA ARG A 228 -7.15 -16.12 -12.97
C ARG A 228 -6.76 -15.48 -14.30
N LEU A 229 -5.50 -15.04 -14.43
CA LEU A 229 -4.99 -14.49 -15.68
C LEU A 229 -5.09 -15.52 -16.81
N GLN A 230 -4.80 -16.80 -16.59
CA GLN A 230 -5.03 -17.84 -17.61
C GLN A 230 -6.50 -17.93 -18.04
N ASN A 231 -7.44 -17.71 -17.13
CA ASN A 231 -8.89 -17.85 -17.32
C ASN A 231 -9.62 -16.53 -17.62
N GLY A 232 -8.99 -15.66 -18.44
CA GLY A 232 -9.65 -14.48 -19.01
C GLY A 232 -9.63 -13.21 -18.16
N PHE A 233 -8.94 -13.21 -17.01
CA PHE A 233 -8.69 -11.97 -16.27
C PHE A 233 -7.58 -11.16 -16.95
N SER A 234 -7.73 -9.82 -16.94
CA SER A 234 -6.77 -8.88 -17.53
C SER A 234 -5.83 -8.31 -16.47
N LEU A 235 -6.33 -8.09 -15.25
CA LEU A 235 -5.56 -7.60 -14.12
C LEU A 235 -5.69 -8.54 -12.94
N ALA A 236 -4.57 -8.87 -12.32
CA ALA A 236 -4.51 -9.46 -10.99
C ALA A 236 -3.58 -8.64 -10.09
N MET A 237 -3.97 -8.41 -8.85
CA MET A 237 -3.18 -7.70 -7.85
C MET A 237 -3.04 -8.57 -6.60
N VAL A 238 -1.84 -8.68 -6.05
CA VAL A 238 -1.56 -9.47 -4.84
C VAL A 238 -0.78 -8.61 -3.85
N TYR A 239 -1.18 -8.64 -2.60
CA TYR A 239 -0.52 -7.91 -1.51
C TYR A 239 0.09 -8.87 -0.46
N ASP A 240 1.32 -8.58 -0.03
CA ASP A 240 2.04 -9.31 1.03
C ASP A 240 2.66 -8.36 2.06
N ASP A 241 2.42 -8.61 3.34
CA ASP A 241 2.82 -7.76 4.47
C ASP A 241 3.97 -8.34 5.32
N LEU A 242 4.49 -9.53 4.98
CA LEU A 242 5.39 -10.26 5.87
C LEU A 242 6.74 -9.56 6.05
N ILE A 243 7.27 -8.91 5.01
CA ILE A 243 8.55 -8.19 5.09
C ILE A 243 8.45 -7.00 6.05
N ASP A 244 7.42 -6.18 5.90
CA ASP A 244 7.12 -5.07 6.81
C ASP A 244 6.92 -5.56 8.26
N HIS A 245 6.06 -6.55 8.48
CA HIS A 245 5.81 -7.10 9.82
C HIS A 245 7.11 -7.56 10.51
N VAL A 246 7.96 -8.29 9.78
CA VAL A 246 9.26 -8.74 10.30
C VAL A 246 10.21 -7.56 10.52
N GLY A 247 10.20 -6.57 9.63
CA GLY A 247 10.94 -5.32 9.76
C GLY A 247 10.58 -4.55 11.03
N HIS A 248 9.29 -4.38 11.32
CA HIS A 248 8.82 -3.78 12.56
C HIS A 248 9.23 -4.60 13.79
N LYS A 249 9.03 -5.92 13.75
CA LYS A 249 9.23 -6.79 14.91
C LYS A 249 10.70 -7.00 15.29
N PHE A 250 11.58 -7.14 14.31
CA PHE A 250 12.98 -7.51 14.53
C PHE A 250 13.98 -6.47 14.02
N GLY A 251 13.55 -5.50 13.21
CA GLY A 251 14.39 -4.46 12.63
C GLY A 251 14.85 -4.80 11.20
N PRO A 252 15.22 -3.78 10.41
CA PRO A 252 15.55 -3.91 8.98
C PRO A 252 16.87 -4.65 8.68
N ASP A 253 17.73 -4.88 9.69
CA ASP A 253 19.02 -5.55 9.52
C ASP A 253 19.08 -6.94 10.19
N SER A 254 17.94 -7.39 10.72
CA SER A 254 17.80 -8.65 11.48
C SER A 254 18.06 -9.90 10.63
N ASN A 255 18.36 -11.03 11.29
CA ASN A 255 18.50 -12.30 10.59
C ASN A 255 17.14 -12.86 10.15
N GLU A 256 16.10 -12.55 10.92
CA GLU A 256 14.70 -12.85 10.64
C GLU A 256 14.29 -12.24 9.30
N LEU A 257 14.59 -10.96 9.07
CA LEU A 257 14.30 -10.32 7.78
C LEU A 257 15.04 -11.01 6.62
N LYS A 258 16.31 -11.36 6.81
CA LYS A 258 17.10 -12.07 5.78
C LYS A 258 16.48 -13.41 5.41
N LEU A 259 16.01 -14.16 6.40
CA LEU A 259 15.32 -15.45 6.17
C LEU A 259 13.97 -15.26 5.48
N THR A 260 13.22 -14.21 5.85
CA THR A 260 11.97 -13.84 5.18
C THR A 260 12.19 -13.52 3.70
N LEU A 261 13.25 -12.78 3.37
CA LEU A 261 13.61 -12.48 1.97
C LEU A 261 13.93 -13.75 1.18
N VAL A 262 14.67 -14.70 1.75
CA VAL A 262 14.93 -16.01 1.11
C VAL A 262 13.64 -16.79 0.90
N HIS A 263 12.71 -16.76 1.86
CA HIS A 263 11.43 -17.45 1.75
C HIS A 263 10.55 -16.85 0.65
N ARG A 264 10.42 -15.51 0.59
CA ARG A 264 9.65 -14.82 -0.44
C ARG A 264 10.27 -14.95 -1.82
N ASP A 265 11.60 -14.91 -1.94
CA ASP A 265 12.30 -15.17 -3.19
C ASP A 265 11.98 -16.55 -3.78
N ALA A 266 11.91 -17.59 -2.93
CA ALA A 266 11.56 -18.93 -3.38
C ALA A 266 10.13 -19.01 -3.98
N GLN A 267 9.17 -18.28 -3.39
CA GLN A 267 7.79 -18.21 -3.88
C GLN A 267 7.68 -17.39 -5.17
N ILE A 268 8.43 -16.29 -5.28
CA ILE A 268 8.56 -15.55 -6.54
C ILE A 268 9.16 -16.41 -7.65
N ARG A 269 10.22 -17.17 -7.33
CA ARG A 269 10.83 -18.12 -8.28
C ARG A 269 9.84 -19.19 -8.74
N GLU A 270 9.04 -19.74 -7.84
CA GLU A 270 7.98 -20.71 -8.17
C GLU A 270 6.95 -20.10 -9.12
N LEU A 271 6.49 -18.86 -8.87
CA LEU A 271 5.59 -18.14 -9.77
C LEU A 271 6.20 -17.98 -11.16
N LEU A 272 7.46 -17.52 -11.25
CA LEU A 272 8.14 -17.32 -12.54
C LEU A 272 8.27 -18.64 -13.33
N MET A 273 8.58 -19.75 -12.64
CA MET A 273 8.59 -21.08 -13.24
C MET A 273 7.19 -21.50 -13.73
N ALA A 274 6.15 -21.28 -12.92
CA ALA A 274 4.78 -21.60 -13.30
C ALA A 274 4.29 -20.80 -14.52
N ILE A 275 4.64 -19.51 -14.61
CA ILE A 275 4.38 -18.67 -15.79
C ILE A 275 5.05 -19.25 -17.04
N GLN A 276 6.32 -19.67 -16.92
CA GLN A 276 7.07 -20.28 -18.02
C GLN A 276 6.45 -21.61 -18.46
N MET A 277 6.20 -22.52 -17.52
CA MET A 277 5.70 -23.87 -17.80
C MET A 277 4.27 -23.88 -18.33
N SER A 278 3.47 -22.87 -18.01
CA SER A 278 2.10 -22.72 -18.53
C SER A 278 2.02 -22.02 -19.89
N GLY A 279 3.16 -21.67 -20.51
CA GLY A 279 3.18 -20.96 -21.80
C GLY A 279 2.67 -19.52 -21.71
N MET A 280 2.65 -18.92 -20.52
CA MET A 280 2.16 -17.56 -20.28
C MET A 280 3.26 -16.50 -20.30
N ALA A 281 4.54 -16.90 -20.43
CA ALA A 281 5.69 -15.99 -20.39
C ALA A 281 5.63 -14.83 -21.40
N ASN A 282 5.03 -15.04 -22.58
CA ASN A 282 4.86 -14.02 -23.61
C ASN A 282 3.47 -13.36 -23.59
N LYS A 283 2.68 -13.58 -22.53
CA LYS A 283 1.28 -13.12 -22.41
C LYS A 283 1.02 -12.34 -21.11
N ILE A 284 1.79 -12.61 -20.07
CA ILE A 284 1.68 -11.95 -18.76
C ILE A 284 2.86 -11.01 -18.55
N ASN A 285 2.55 -9.81 -18.08
CA ASN A 285 3.47 -8.88 -17.48
C ASN A 285 3.34 -8.99 -15.96
N VAL A 286 4.46 -9.19 -15.28
CA VAL A 286 4.56 -9.22 -13.82
C VAL A 286 5.29 -7.97 -13.38
N ILE A 287 4.72 -7.24 -12.44
CA ILE A 287 5.36 -6.13 -11.74
C ILE A 287 5.40 -6.48 -10.26
N ILE A 288 6.57 -6.33 -9.64
CA ILE A 288 6.76 -6.37 -8.19
C ILE A 288 7.18 -4.97 -7.73
N THR A 289 6.46 -4.42 -6.77
CA THR A 289 6.69 -3.08 -6.23
C THR A 289 6.53 -3.08 -4.71
N SER A 290 6.81 -1.95 -4.09
CA SER A 290 6.62 -1.74 -2.65
C SER A 290 6.23 -0.29 -2.37
N ASP A 291 5.49 -0.11 -1.28
CA ASP A 291 4.96 1.15 -0.77
C ASP A 291 6.01 1.99 -0.03
N HIS A 292 6.75 1.39 0.90
CA HIS A 292 7.78 2.08 1.65
C HIS A 292 8.95 1.15 2.01
N GLY A 293 10.05 1.76 2.43
CA GLY A 293 11.15 1.06 3.05
C GLY A 293 10.98 0.97 4.57
N MET A 294 12.10 0.83 5.29
CA MET A 294 12.14 0.64 6.74
C MET A 294 13.49 1.08 7.30
N THR A 295 13.47 1.77 8.45
CA THR A 295 14.67 2.15 9.22
C THR A 295 14.61 1.57 10.62
N SER A 296 15.77 1.43 11.27
CA SER A 296 15.86 0.96 12.64
C SER A 296 15.31 1.99 13.63
N LEU A 297 14.54 1.52 14.61
CA LEU A 297 14.09 2.29 15.77
C LEU A 297 14.92 1.87 17.00
N ASP A 298 16.23 2.11 16.94
CA ASP A 298 17.16 1.70 18.00
C ASP A 298 17.29 2.75 19.12
N LYS A 299 18.29 2.56 19.99
CA LYS A 299 18.56 3.44 21.14
C LYS A 299 19.15 4.81 20.76
N THR A 300 19.65 4.96 19.52
CA THR A 300 20.22 6.22 19.03
C THR A 300 19.14 7.20 18.59
N VAL A 301 17.97 6.69 18.20
CA VAL A 301 16.82 7.51 17.86
C VAL A 301 16.35 8.23 19.12
N LYS A 302 16.12 9.54 19.05
CA LYS A 302 15.61 10.36 20.16
C LYS A 302 14.10 10.27 20.25
N ARG A 303 13.53 10.35 21.46
CA ARG A 303 12.09 10.29 21.70
C ARG A 303 11.57 11.67 22.09
N ILE A 304 10.44 12.06 21.48
CA ILE A 304 9.74 13.31 21.78
C ILE A 304 8.39 12.92 22.39
N TYR A 305 8.20 13.24 23.66
CA TYR A 305 6.94 13.00 24.36
C TYR A 305 6.09 14.26 24.30
N LEU A 306 4.96 14.21 23.57
CA LEU A 306 4.13 15.41 23.36
C LEU A 306 3.61 16.00 24.69
N GLU A 307 3.33 15.15 25.68
CA GLU A 307 2.84 15.55 27.01
C GLU A 307 3.84 16.43 27.78
N GLU A 308 5.13 16.46 27.40
CA GLU A 308 6.13 17.33 28.03
C GLU A 308 6.09 18.78 27.53
N PHE A 309 5.51 19.02 26.34
CA PHE A 309 5.50 20.32 25.67
C PHE A 309 4.09 20.90 25.53
N VAL A 310 3.10 20.01 25.37
CA VAL A 310 1.75 20.38 24.94
C VAL A 310 0.79 20.30 26.12
N ASN A 311 -0.01 21.35 26.30
CA ASN A 311 -1.13 21.31 27.22
C ASN A 311 -2.24 20.43 26.64
N MET A 312 -2.43 19.24 27.20
CA MET A 312 -3.44 18.30 26.73
C MET A 312 -4.88 18.82 26.86
N GLY A 313 -5.13 19.88 27.63
CA GLY A 313 -6.42 20.59 27.65
C GLY A 313 -6.77 21.32 26.35
N ASP A 314 -5.78 21.59 25.50
CA ASP A 314 -5.96 22.28 24.20
C ASP A 314 -6.06 21.31 23.01
N VAL A 315 -5.84 20.02 23.26
CA VAL A 315 -5.84 18.95 22.24
C VAL A 315 -7.16 18.21 22.26
N HIS A 316 -7.82 18.09 21.12
CA HIS A 316 -9.02 17.25 20.96
C HIS A 316 -8.64 15.79 20.65
N ARG A 317 -7.77 15.60 19.64
CA ARG A 317 -7.23 14.29 19.23
C ARG A 317 -5.78 14.40 18.78
N VAL A 318 -5.02 13.35 19.05
CA VAL A 318 -3.71 13.07 18.47
C VAL A 318 -3.87 11.84 17.57
N VAL A 319 -3.66 12.02 16.27
CA VAL A 319 -3.80 10.98 15.26
C VAL A 319 -2.42 10.52 14.83
N ASP A 320 -2.23 9.21 14.90
CA ASP A 320 -0.98 8.50 14.66
C ASP A 320 0.10 8.81 15.72
N TYR A 321 1.25 8.18 15.57
CA TYR A 321 2.44 8.35 16.40
C TYR A 321 3.70 8.03 15.58
N GLY A 322 4.87 8.31 16.13
CA GLY A 322 6.14 8.00 15.52
C GLY A 322 6.64 9.07 14.55
N THR A 323 6.55 8.81 13.25
CA THR A 323 7.24 9.64 12.24
C THR A 323 6.42 10.82 11.76
N VAL A 324 5.10 10.69 11.76
CA VAL A 324 4.15 11.74 11.37
C VAL A 324 2.97 11.69 12.32
N VAL A 325 2.56 12.84 12.86
CA VAL A 325 1.44 12.96 13.81
C VAL A 325 0.58 14.13 13.42
N SER A 326 -0.73 13.93 13.36
CA SER A 326 -1.70 15.00 13.09
C SER A 326 -2.49 15.31 14.36
N ILE A 327 -2.66 16.59 14.70
CA ILE A 327 -3.33 17.00 15.93
C ILE A 327 -4.55 17.85 15.59
N ALA A 328 -5.70 17.44 16.13
CA ALA A 328 -6.91 18.26 16.14
C ALA A 328 -6.93 19.09 17.43
N ALA A 329 -7.10 20.41 17.31
CA ALA A 329 -7.23 21.30 18.44
C ALA A 329 -8.64 21.23 19.04
N GLU A 330 -8.77 21.47 20.34
CA GLU A 330 -10.07 21.78 20.95
C GLU A 330 -10.67 23.04 20.31
N LYS A 331 -12.00 23.14 20.37
CA LYS A 331 -12.72 24.29 19.79
C LYS A 331 -12.18 25.60 20.38
N ASP A 332 -11.85 26.54 19.50
CA ASP A 332 -11.31 27.87 19.83
C ASP A 332 -9.95 27.84 20.58
N ARG A 333 -9.25 26.69 20.61
CA ARG A 333 -7.94 26.53 21.27
C ARG A 333 -6.76 26.39 20.32
N SER A 334 -6.97 26.47 19.00
CA SER A 334 -5.90 26.30 18.01
C SER A 334 -4.70 27.24 18.22
N ALA A 335 -4.94 28.52 18.54
CA ALA A 335 -3.85 29.48 18.82
C ALA A 335 -3.06 29.15 20.10
N ALA A 336 -3.74 28.70 21.16
CA ALA A 336 -3.09 28.27 22.40
C ALA A 336 -2.27 26.99 22.17
N LEU A 337 -2.83 26.04 21.41
CA LEU A 337 -2.12 24.82 21.02
C LEU A 337 -0.88 25.14 20.20
N ALA A 338 -0.97 26.03 19.20
CA ALA A 338 0.17 26.49 18.39
C ALA A 338 1.31 27.03 19.26
N GLN A 339 0.98 27.83 20.28
CA GLN A 339 1.98 28.38 21.21
C GLN A 339 2.72 27.28 21.97
N SER A 340 2.02 26.25 22.44
CA SER A 340 2.66 25.11 23.13
C SER A 340 3.47 24.22 22.18
N LEU A 341 2.98 23.98 20.97
CA LEU A 341 3.69 23.20 19.96
C LEU A 341 5.00 23.86 19.51
N ALA A 342 5.06 25.20 19.52
CA ALA A 342 6.28 25.95 19.22
C ALA A 342 7.42 25.68 20.22
N ALA A 343 7.13 25.11 21.40
CA ALA A 343 8.14 24.70 22.37
C ALA A 343 8.82 23.37 22.00
N ILE A 344 8.25 22.60 21.06
CA ILE A 344 8.87 21.34 20.60
C ILE A 344 10.19 21.67 19.87
N PRO A 345 11.30 20.97 20.18
CA PRO A 345 12.57 21.24 19.53
C PRO A 345 12.52 21.06 18.01
N SER A 346 12.62 22.16 17.26
CA SER A 346 12.62 22.17 15.79
C SER A 346 13.81 21.42 15.17
N ALA A 347 14.86 21.17 15.96
CA ALA A 347 15.97 20.31 15.61
C ALA A 347 15.54 18.85 15.36
N GLY A 348 14.41 18.41 15.93
CA GLY A 348 13.91 17.04 15.84
C GLY A 348 12.55 16.88 15.19
N VAL A 349 11.64 17.82 15.36
CA VAL A 349 10.27 17.75 14.80
C VAL A 349 9.96 19.05 14.08
N LEU A 350 9.48 18.94 12.85
CA LEU A 350 8.88 20.06 12.12
C LEU A 350 7.41 20.15 12.51
N VAL A 351 6.97 21.32 12.93
CA VAL A 351 5.58 21.58 13.30
C VAL A 351 5.00 22.54 12.28
N TYR A 352 3.90 22.15 11.66
CA TYR A 352 3.16 22.98 10.71
C TYR A 352 1.73 23.18 11.21
N SER A 353 1.25 24.42 11.15
CA SER A 353 -0.20 24.63 11.04
C SER A 353 -0.66 24.11 9.68
N LYS A 354 -1.93 23.74 9.53
CA LYS A 354 -2.48 23.24 8.25
C LYS A 354 -2.09 24.12 7.05
N ASP A 355 -2.21 25.43 7.21
CA ASP A 355 -1.95 26.38 6.12
C ASP A 355 -0.44 26.56 5.83
N ASP A 356 0.43 26.21 6.77
CA ASP A 356 1.88 26.30 6.64
C ASP A 356 2.54 24.99 6.16
N ILE A 357 1.76 23.93 5.94
CA ILE A 357 2.28 22.66 5.40
C ILE A 357 2.89 22.91 4.01
N PRO A 358 4.18 22.58 3.78
CA PRO A 358 4.82 22.77 2.49
C PRO A 358 4.13 22.01 1.35
N GLU A 359 4.01 22.65 0.19
CA GLU A 359 3.39 22.07 -1.01
C GLU A 359 4.08 20.78 -1.49
N GLU A 360 5.39 20.67 -1.30
CA GLU A 360 6.19 19.49 -1.64
C GLU A 360 5.79 18.22 -0.87
N LEU A 361 5.12 18.36 0.28
CA LEU A 361 4.61 17.23 1.05
C LEU A 361 3.32 16.65 0.47
N HIS A 362 2.65 17.38 -0.45
CA HIS A 362 1.37 16.97 -1.05
C HIS A 362 0.34 16.46 -0.04
N TYR A 363 0.22 17.18 1.09
CA TYR A 363 -0.64 16.83 2.23
C TYR A 363 -1.65 17.93 2.57
N LYS A 364 -1.27 19.21 2.38
CA LYS A 364 -2.00 20.40 2.82
C LYS A 364 -3.45 20.45 2.37
N ARG A 365 -3.72 20.12 1.09
CA ARG A 365 -5.07 20.16 0.51
C ARG A 365 -5.92 18.91 0.79
N GLY A 366 -5.44 18.01 1.64
CA GLY A 366 -6.18 16.84 2.05
C GLY A 366 -7.44 17.20 2.82
N THR A 367 -8.58 16.62 2.44
CA THR A 367 -9.88 16.83 3.08
C THR A 367 -9.82 16.59 4.59
N PHE A 368 -9.08 15.56 5.01
CA PHE A 368 -8.95 15.15 6.41
C PHE A 368 -7.66 15.63 7.10
N ALA A 369 -6.95 16.60 6.50
CA ALA A 369 -5.81 17.23 7.16
C ALA A 369 -6.31 18.06 8.36
N LEU A 370 -5.74 17.80 9.54
CA LEU A 370 -6.11 18.42 10.81
C LEU A 370 -5.40 19.77 11.02
N ASP A 371 -5.64 20.39 12.18
CA ASP A 371 -5.16 21.74 12.52
C ASP A 371 -3.62 21.85 12.49
N PHE A 372 -2.92 20.80 12.97
CA PHE A 372 -1.47 20.73 12.98
C PHE A 372 -0.93 19.41 12.47
N LEU A 373 0.20 19.47 11.75
CA LEU A 373 0.99 18.33 11.30
C LEU A 373 2.39 18.41 11.92
N LEU A 374 2.79 17.34 12.60
CA LEU A 374 4.11 17.17 13.16
C LEU A 374 4.85 16.11 12.33
N VAL A 375 6.05 16.45 11.86
CA VAL A 375 6.91 15.57 11.06
C VAL A 375 8.23 15.37 11.77
N ALA A 376 8.48 14.15 12.25
CA ALA A 376 9.75 13.79 12.86
C ALA A 376 10.86 13.76 11.80
N LYS A 377 11.98 14.41 12.09
CA LYS A 377 13.19 14.30 11.26
C LYS A 377 13.84 12.94 11.49
N PRO A 378 14.59 12.40 10.51
CA PRO A 378 15.37 11.17 10.69
C PRO A 378 16.19 11.19 12.00
N GLY A 379 16.10 10.11 12.78
CA GLY A 379 16.70 10.02 14.11
C GLY A 379 15.83 10.53 15.27
N TYR A 380 14.59 10.93 15.01
CA TYR A 380 13.61 11.30 16.03
C TYR A 380 12.32 10.49 15.87
N PHE A 381 11.65 10.22 16.97
CA PHE A 381 10.37 9.51 17.00
C PHE A 381 9.45 10.17 18.03
N ILE A 382 8.23 10.51 17.61
CA ILE A 382 7.20 11.12 18.45
C ILE A 382 6.46 10.01 19.17
N VAL A 383 6.50 10.00 20.50
CA VAL A 383 5.72 9.06 21.31
C VAL A 383 4.30 9.60 21.42
N GLY A 384 3.31 8.74 21.15
CA GLY A 384 1.91 9.09 21.31
C GLY A 384 1.57 9.40 22.77
N VAL A 385 0.40 10.02 22.95
CA VAL A 385 -0.09 10.42 24.27
C VAL A 385 -0.87 9.28 24.94
N LYS A 386 -1.06 9.37 26.25
CA LYS A 386 -1.88 8.37 26.97
C LYS A 386 -3.36 8.77 26.95
N GLY A 387 -4.23 7.77 26.88
CA GLY A 387 -5.67 7.91 27.04
C GLY A 387 -6.42 8.18 25.74
N GLU A 388 -7.70 8.51 25.88
CA GLU A 388 -8.70 8.49 24.79
C GLU A 388 -8.46 9.52 23.67
N LYS A 389 -7.56 10.50 23.89
CA LYS A 389 -7.20 11.48 22.87
C LYS A 389 -6.30 10.90 21.79
N GLN A 390 -5.59 9.80 22.06
CA GLN A 390 -4.70 9.14 21.11
C GLN A 390 -5.47 8.22 20.15
N ILE A 391 -5.13 8.26 18.87
CA ILE A 391 -5.60 7.34 17.84
C ILE A 391 -4.38 6.71 17.15
N PRO A 392 -4.24 5.37 17.08
CA PRO A 392 -5.03 4.38 17.81
C PRO A 392 -4.76 4.47 19.32
N ASN A 393 -5.76 4.18 20.15
CA ASN A 393 -5.57 4.12 21.61
C ASN A 393 -5.16 2.69 22.02
N ASP A 394 -3.87 2.37 21.85
CA ASP A 394 -3.30 1.08 22.26
C ASP A 394 -1.96 1.22 22.99
N GLU A 395 -1.47 0.13 23.59
CA GLU A 395 -0.20 0.14 24.33
C GLU A 395 1.02 0.50 23.46
N LYS A 396 0.96 0.23 22.15
CA LYS A 396 2.07 0.55 21.24
C LYS A 396 2.15 2.04 20.99
N SER A 397 1.00 2.71 20.79
CA SER A 397 0.94 4.14 20.49
C SER A 397 1.63 5.02 21.55
N SER A 398 1.51 4.65 22.82
CA SER A 398 2.12 5.36 23.96
C SER A 398 3.47 4.78 24.40
N SER A 399 3.98 3.76 23.69
CA SER A 399 5.28 3.17 23.97
C SER A 399 6.40 3.99 23.33
N ALA A 400 7.49 4.18 24.08
CA ALA A 400 8.72 4.76 23.55
C ALA A 400 9.51 3.77 22.68
N GLN A 401 9.18 2.48 22.70
CA GLN A 401 9.81 1.46 21.85
C GLN A 401 8.75 0.45 21.38
N PRO A 402 7.82 0.87 20.51
CA PRO A 402 6.77 -0.02 20.03
C PRO A 402 7.28 -1.08 19.05
N TYR A 403 8.40 -0.79 18.39
CA TYR A 403 8.97 -1.59 17.30
C TYR A 403 10.50 -1.55 17.32
N ALA A 404 11.12 -2.50 16.62
CA ALA A 404 12.55 -2.49 16.29
C ALA A 404 12.83 -1.77 14.95
N GLY A 405 11.83 -1.70 14.06
CA GLY A 405 11.87 -0.92 12.82
C GLY A 405 10.67 0.03 12.72
N VAL A 406 10.82 1.12 11.99
CA VAL A 406 9.74 2.07 11.70
C VAL A 406 9.90 2.68 10.30
N HIS A 407 8.79 3.18 9.73
CA HIS A 407 8.73 3.89 8.45
C HIS A 407 7.84 5.14 8.55
N GLY A 408 7.72 5.89 7.44
CA GLY A 408 6.89 7.10 7.34
C GLY A 408 7.69 8.41 7.27
N TYR A 409 9.02 8.35 7.38
CA TYR A 409 9.89 9.52 7.29
C TYR A 409 9.86 10.16 5.89
N PHE A 410 10.01 11.48 5.85
CA PHE A 410 10.23 12.21 4.62
C PHE A 410 11.72 12.26 4.25
N ASN A 411 12.03 12.15 2.96
CA ASN A 411 13.37 12.37 2.39
C ASN A 411 14.49 11.55 3.09
N MET A 412 14.25 10.25 3.29
CA MET A 412 15.20 9.33 3.89
C MET A 412 15.46 8.16 2.94
N THR A 413 16.74 7.86 2.68
CA THR A 413 17.15 6.78 1.77
C THR A 413 16.56 5.43 2.17
N ASP A 414 16.36 5.22 3.47
CA ASP A 414 15.78 4.01 4.03
C ASP A 414 14.32 3.79 3.64
N MET A 415 13.61 4.83 3.18
CA MET A 415 12.20 4.75 2.77
C MET A 415 12.04 4.42 1.29
N ARG A 416 13.12 4.42 0.51
CA ARG A 416 13.10 4.03 -0.91
C ARG A 416 12.73 2.57 -1.11
N THR A 417 12.05 2.28 -2.21
CA THR A 417 11.46 0.97 -2.48
C THR A 417 11.98 0.34 -3.76
N VAL A 418 11.58 -0.91 -3.99
CA VAL A 418 11.92 -1.68 -5.19
C VAL A 418 10.88 -1.52 -6.30
N PHE A 419 11.32 -1.71 -7.55
CA PHE A 419 10.45 -2.00 -8.68
C PHE A 419 11.13 -3.00 -9.62
N PHE A 420 10.46 -4.11 -9.87
CA PHE A 420 10.85 -5.14 -10.83
C PHE A 420 9.71 -5.35 -11.81
N ALA A 421 10.02 -5.49 -13.09
CA ALA A 421 9.03 -5.76 -14.12
C ALA A 421 9.55 -6.78 -15.13
N LYS A 422 8.74 -7.78 -15.47
CA LYS A 422 9.08 -8.82 -16.45
C LYS A 422 7.87 -9.18 -17.28
N GLY A 423 8.03 -9.22 -18.59
CA GLY A 423 6.96 -9.59 -19.51
C GLY A 423 7.18 -9.01 -20.90
N PRO A 424 6.27 -9.27 -21.85
CA PRO A 424 6.39 -8.79 -23.23
C PRO A 424 6.41 -7.26 -23.37
N ALA A 425 5.89 -6.51 -22.38
CA ALA A 425 5.89 -5.05 -22.43
C ALA A 425 7.21 -4.41 -21.98
N PHE A 426 8.10 -5.15 -21.30
CA PHE A 426 9.29 -4.59 -20.63
C PHE A 426 10.58 -4.99 -21.33
N LYS A 427 11.57 -4.09 -21.33
CA LYS A 427 12.91 -4.38 -21.83
C LYS A 427 13.60 -5.40 -20.91
N LYS A 428 14.43 -6.27 -21.50
CA LYS A 428 15.21 -7.27 -20.76
C LYS A 428 16.56 -6.71 -20.32
N GLY A 429 17.00 -7.04 -19.10
CA GLY A 429 18.26 -6.59 -18.53
C GLY A 429 18.38 -5.08 -18.34
N LYS A 430 17.25 -4.36 -18.35
CA LYS A 430 17.25 -2.90 -18.27
C LYS A 430 17.34 -2.46 -16.81
N ILE A 431 18.35 -1.66 -16.50
CA ILE A 431 18.39 -0.86 -15.27
C ILE A 431 17.71 0.47 -15.57
N GLN A 432 16.63 0.73 -14.86
CA GLN A 432 15.83 1.94 -14.97
C GLN A 432 16.31 2.95 -13.92
N PRO A 433 16.60 4.20 -14.32
CA PRO A 433 16.89 5.27 -13.38
C PRO A 433 15.75 5.48 -12.36
N PRO A 434 16.05 6.07 -11.20
CA PRO A 434 15.05 6.31 -10.17
C PRO A 434 13.83 7.10 -10.69
N PHE A 435 12.66 6.75 -10.18
CA PHE A 435 11.40 7.44 -10.47
C PHE A 435 10.49 7.43 -9.24
N ARG A 436 9.38 8.18 -9.26
CA ARG A 436 8.51 8.36 -8.10
C ARG A 436 7.39 7.33 -8.08
N VAL A 437 6.91 6.96 -6.89
CA VAL A 437 5.79 6.01 -6.75
C VAL A 437 4.53 6.40 -7.57
N VAL A 438 4.23 7.70 -7.72
CA VAL A 438 3.12 8.20 -8.55
C VAL A 438 3.27 7.88 -10.04
N ASP A 439 4.50 7.66 -10.53
CA ASP A 439 4.76 7.35 -11.93
C ASP A 439 4.38 5.90 -12.28
N GLN A 440 4.04 5.05 -11.30
CA GLN A 440 3.71 3.63 -11.50
C GLN A 440 2.36 3.41 -12.19
N TYR A 441 1.34 4.18 -11.84
CA TYR A 441 -0.04 3.99 -12.33
C TYR A 441 -0.11 4.03 -13.87
N GLN A 442 0.53 5.02 -14.49
CA GLN A 442 0.58 5.15 -15.96
C GLN A 442 1.31 3.96 -16.63
N ILE A 443 2.28 3.31 -15.97
CA ILE A 443 2.91 2.09 -16.47
C ILE A 443 1.86 0.98 -16.55
N PHE A 444 1.07 0.81 -15.48
CA PHE A 444 0.02 -0.22 -15.43
C PHE A 444 -1.01 -0.01 -16.53
N MET A 445 -1.47 1.23 -16.69
CA MET A 445 -2.44 1.59 -17.72
C MET A 445 -1.89 1.36 -19.14
N LYS A 446 -0.63 1.74 -19.39
CA LYS A 446 0.04 1.47 -20.68
C LYS A 446 0.16 -0.03 -20.96
N VAL A 447 0.57 -0.83 -19.98
CA VAL A 447 0.70 -2.29 -20.12
C VAL A 447 -0.66 -2.94 -20.43
N LEU A 448 -1.72 -2.48 -19.76
CA LEU A 448 -3.08 -2.90 -20.02
C LEU A 448 -3.64 -2.36 -21.34
N GLY A 449 -3.00 -1.38 -21.99
CA GLY A 449 -3.53 -0.74 -23.19
C GLY A 449 -4.81 0.06 -22.91
N LEU A 450 -4.87 0.72 -21.75
CA LEU A 450 -5.97 1.59 -21.34
C LEU A 450 -5.45 3.02 -21.16
N SER A 451 -6.31 4.01 -21.45
CA SER A 451 -6.02 5.40 -21.15
C SER A 451 -6.04 5.62 -19.63
N PRO A 452 -5.02 6.25 -19.04
CA PRO A 452 -5.01 6.53 -17.62
C PRO A 452 -5.98 7.66 -17.26
N ASN A 453 -6.55 7.61 -16.05
CA ASN A 453 -7.23 8.76 -15.45
C ASN A 453 -6.22 9.88 -15.12
N ARG A 454 -6.69 11.06 -14.69
CA ARG A 454 -5.80 12.13 -14.20
C ARG A 454 -4.88 11.60 -13.09
N HIS A 455 -3.58 11.84 -13.24
CA HIS A 455 -2.54 11.43 -12.28
C HIS A 455 -1.38 12.45 -12.24
N HIS A 456 -0.46 12.27 -11.28
CA HIS A 456 0.77 13.06 -11.14
C HIS A 456 2.02 12.40 -11.72
N GLY A 457 1.89 11.19 -12.25
CA GLY A 457 2.96 10.48 -12.94
C GLY A 457 3.55 11.29 -14.10
N ASN A 458 4.87 11.25 -14.25
CA ASN A 458 5.61 11.81 -15.37
C ASN A 458 6.04 10.69 -16.33
N TRP A 459 5.50 10.67 -17.55
CA TRP A 459 5.77 9.61 -18.53
C TRP A 459 7.24 9.53 -18.94
N ASP A 460 7.92 10.67 -19.07
CA ASP A 460 9.31 10.72 -19.49
C ASP A 460 10.25 10.02 -18.50
N SER A 461 9.87 9.97 -17.22
CA SER A 461 10.63 9.27 -16.18
C SER A 461 10.63 7.74 -16.36
N VAL A 462 9.63 7.17 -17.04
CA VAL A 462 9.39 5.71 -17.03
C VAL A 462 9.30 5.08 -18.41
N LYS A 463 9.02 5.85 -19.47
CA LYS A 463 8.77 5.31 -20.83
C LYS A 463 9.89 4.39 -21.34
N ASP A 464 11.13 4.66 -20.94
CA ASP A 464 12.30 3.93 -21.39
C ASP A 464 12.42 2.50 -20.84
N MET A 465 11.60 2.10 -19.86
CA MET A 465 11.55 0.71 -19.39
C MET A 465 10.75 -0.22 -20.32
N LEU A 466 9.87 0.35 -21.15
CA LEU A 466 8.97 -0.41 -22.01
C LEU A 466 9.58 -0.64 -23.39
N VAL A 467 9.19 -1.73 -24.04
CA VAL A 467 9.47 -1.94 -25.47
C VAL A 467 8.69 -0.93 -26.31
N ALA A 468 9.27 -0.52 -27.44
CA ALA A 468 8.69 0.49 -28.34
C ALA A 468 7.41 -0.01 -29.02
#